data_AF-A0A2K4Y3M3-F1
#
_entry.id   AF-A0A2K4Y3M3-F1
#
_cell.length_a   1.000
_cell.length_b   1.000
_cell.length_c   1.000
_cell.angle_alpha   90.00
_cell.angle_beta   90.00
_cell.angle_gamma   90.00
#
_symmetry.space_group_name_H-M   'P 1'
#
loop_
_entity.id
_entity.type
_entity.pdbx_description
1 polymer ?
#
loop_
_entity_poly.entity_id
_entity_poly.type
_entity_poly.pdbx_seq_one_letter_code
_entity_poly.pdbx_strand_id
1 'polypeptide(L)'
;MSGLEVGELFASNESLQDAPAVRLFAAKNLAAYVTLMERHLDGSAKITEAELVSRIEQDLNEVGLPDQTGLGLIKGWASSGWLNRLSDGTGQASQNVCSLTEDARSVLAFLRRLRRADNVATGGSMVSIASGLKRIASQLDGDPERIRIDLEEQIEALYRQLEDLAEGRRPEPNLVDLADEGRAIAYQMEQVITDILRYGGMQNEITTALIEGPEDSDTAFRDRSRRLFTDYEALLDSRERASYTAFTRMVQDPDRRARLRSDITTVVESLPDLDAACARSWCSSSHGSPSRSVRYSGSSNAARGGSNGSSRPAPPSRHAAWPARSTTPSVLGMRCCDSRWSTPLRGLSCRLGGRR
;
A
#
# COMPACT_ATOMS: atom_id res chain seq x y z
N MET A 1 -27.49 8.53 14.39
CA MET A 1 -27.30 7.50 13.37
C MET A 1 -28.68 7.16 12.80
N SER A 2 -29.12 7.89 11.77
CA SER A 2 -30.39 7.55 11.10
C SER A 2 -30.17 6.27 10.30
N GLY A 3 -30.80 5.18 10.71
CA GLY A 3 -30.80 3.94 9.96
C GLY A 3 -31.57 4.15 8.66
N LEU A 4 -30.95 3.80 7.54
CA LEU A 4 -31.61 3.69 6.24
C LEU A 4 -32.88 2.84 6.40
N GLU A 5 -33.97 3.22 5.72
CA GLU A 5 -35.14 2.34 5.67
C GLU A 5 -34.78 1.02 4.98
N VAL A 6 -35.47 -0.06 5.34
CA VAL A 6 -35.14 -1.41 4.84
C VAL A 6 -35.10 -1.48 3.30
N GLY A 7 -36.00 -0.76 2.62
CA GLY A 7 -36.02 -0.68 1.16
C GLY A 7 -34.80 0.03 0.57
N GLU A 8 -34.36 1.12 1.18
CA GLU A 8 -33.15 1.86 0.76
C GLU A 8 -31.88 1.04 1.02
N LEU A 9 -31.83 0.36 2.17
CA LEU A 9 -30.71 -0.53 2.51
C LEU A 9 -30.64 -1.73 1.55
N PHE A 10 -31.78 -2.30 1.15
CA PHE A 10 -31.83 -3.37 0.17
C PHE A 10 -31.32 -2.90 -1.20
N ALA A 11 -31.82 -1.78 -1.72
CA ALA A 11 -31.35 -1.22 -2.99
C ALA A 11 -29.85 -0.87 -2.96
N SER A 12 -29.37 -0.33 -1.85
CA SER A 12 -27.94 -0.08 -1.64
C SER A 12 -27.13 -1.37 -1.67
N ASN A 13 -27.60 -2.45 -1.04
CA ASN A 13 -26.90 -3.73 -1.04
C ASN A 13 -27.01 -4.48 -2.38
N GLU A 14 -28.11 -4.30 -3.11
CA GLU A 14 -28.30 -4.85 -4.45
C GLU A 14 -27.26 -4.25 -5.42
N SER A 15 -27.06 -2.93 -5.38
CA SER A 15 -26.02 -2.30 -6.20
C SER A 15 -24.59 -2.75 -5.87
N LEU A 16 -24.33 -3.22 -4.63
CA LEU A 16 -23.05 -3.83 -4.28
C LEU A 16 -22.82 -5.18 -4.95
N GLN A 17 -23.88 -5.91 -5.35
CA GLN A 17 -23.72 -7.21 -6.03
C GLN A 17 -23.03 -7.07 -7.40
N ASP A 18 -23.21 -5.92 -8.05
CA ASP A 18 -22.58 -5.62 -9.33
C ASP A 18 -21.12 -5.19 -9.19
N ALA A 19 -20.66 -4.86 -7.98
CA ALA A 19 -19.29 -4.42 -7.72
C ALA A 19 -18.29 -5.54 -8.11
N PRO A 20 -17.19 -5.22 -8.82
CA PRO A 20 -16.20 -6.21 -9.25
C PRO A 20 -15.67 -7.07 -8.11
N ALA A 21 -15.45 -6.48 -6.94
CA ALA A 21 -15.02 -7.20 -5.74
C ALA A 21 -16.01 -8.29 -5.30
N VAL A 22 -17.31 -7.97 -5.25
CA VAL A 22 -18.36 -8.92 -4.84
C VAL A 22 -18.53 -10.03 -5.89
N ARG A 23 -18.46 -9.67 -7.17
CA ARG A 23 -18.47 -10.64 -8.26
C ARG A 23 -17.27 -11.58 -8.22
N LEU A 24 -16.09 -11.11 -7.79
CA LEU A 24 -14.93 -11.96 -7.60
C LEU A 24 -15.18 -12.96 -6.46
N PHE A 25 -15.67 -12.50 -5.30
CA PHE A 25 -16.05 -13.39 -4.19
C PHE A 25 -17.08 -14.44 -4.59
N ALA A 26 -18.04 -14.06 -5.43
CA ALA A 26 -19.09 -14.95 -5.92
C ALA A 26 -18.65 -15.85 -7.09
N ALA A 27 -17.41 -15.74 -7.57
CA ALA A 27 -16.94 -16.52 -8.70
C ALA A 27 -16.89 -18.02 -8.37
N LYS A 28 -17.48 -18.86 -9.23
CA LYS A 28 -17.48 -20.33 -9.07
C LYS A 28 -16.08 -20.93 -8.96
N ASN A 29 -15.09 -20.30 -9.59
CA ASN A 29 -13.70 -20.72 -9.61
C ASN A 29 -12.81 -19.85 -8.71
N LEU A 30 -13.37 -19.28 -7.64
CA LEU A 30 -12.66 -18.35 -6.74
C LEU A 30 -11.29 -18.88 -6.32
N ALA A 31 -11.21 -20.12 -5.84
CA ALA A 31 -9.96 -20.71 -5.37
C ALA A 31 -8.87 -20.74 -6.46
N ALA A 32 -9.23 -21.13 -7.68
CA ALA A 32 -8.31 -21.17 -8.81
C ALA A 32 -7.88 -19.76 -9.26
N TYR A 33 -8.83 -18.83 -9.36
CA TYR A 33 -8.55 -17.45 -9.77
C TYR A 33 -7.64 -16.74 -8.77
N VAL A 34 -7.97 -16.82 -7.49
CA VAL A 34 -7.19 -16.24 -6.40
C VAL A 34 -5.79 -16.84 -6.42
N THR A 35 -5.64 -18.17 -6.50
CA THR A 35 -4.32 -18.81 -6.53
C THR A 35 -3.44 -18.30 -7.68
N LEU A 36 -3.98 -18.22 -8.91
CA LEU A 36 -3.25 -17.72 -10.07
C LEU A 36 -2.91 -16.22 -9.95
N MET A 37 -3.87 -15.41 -9.49
CA MET A 37 -3.66 -13.98 -9.27
C MET A 37 -2.61 -13.72 -8.18
N GLU A 38 -2.65 -14.46 -7.07
CA GLU A 38 -1.66 -14.36 -5.99
C GLU A 38 -0.26 -14.77 -6.47
N ARG A 39 -0.17 -15.87 -7.23
CA ARG A 39 1.13 -16.41 -7.68
C ARG A 39 1.79 -15.56 -8.75
N HIS A 40 1.02 -14.95 -9.66
CA HIS A 40 1.59 -14.29 -10.84
C HIS A 40 1.42 -12.77 -10.89
N LEU A 41 0.48 -12.21 -10.13
CA LEU A 41 0.07 -10.80 -10.23
C LEU A 41 0.10 -10.02 -8.92
N ASP A 42 0.42 -10.67 -7.79
CA ASP A 42 0.55 -10.02 -6.47
C ASP A 42 1.81 -9.15 -6.35
N GLY A 43 2.82 -9.42 -7.18
CA GLY A 43 3.96 -8.52 -7.32
C GLY A 43 3.50 -7.19 -7.93
N SER A 44 3.89 -6.06 -7.33
CA SER A 44 3.63 -4.71 -7.85
C SER A 44 4.22 -4.42 -9.24
N ALA A 45 4.92 -5.39 -9.84
CA ALA A 45 5.48 -5.32 -11.17
C ALA A 45 4.44 -5.62 -12.24
N LYS A 46 4.28 -4.68 -13.16
CA LYS A 46 3.59 -4.84 -14.44
C LYS A 46 4.18 -6.03 -15.22
N ILE A 47 3.35 -6.97 -15.63
CA ILE A 47 3.74 -8.14 -16.43
C ILE A 47 3.18 -8.03 -17.84
N THR A 48 3.93 -8.47 -18.86
CA THR A 48 3.41 -8.50 -20.23
C THR A 48 2.38 -9.61 -20.36
N GLU A 49 1.40 -9.43 -21.24
CA GLU A 49 0.35 -10.41 -21.48
C GLU A 49 0.90 -11.76 -21.93
N ALA A 50 1.88 -11.76 -22.84
CA ALA A 50 2.49 -12.99 -23.33
C ALA A 50 3.17 -13.79 -22.19
N GLU A 51 3.86 -13.09 -21.29
CA GLU A 51 4.49 -13.72 -20.13
C GLU A 51 3.44 -14.23 -19.13
N LEU A 52 2.38 -13.45 -18.89
CA LEU A 52 1.30 -13.86 -18.01
C LEU A 52 0.54 -15.09 -18.54
N VAL A 53 0.27 -15.14 -19.85
CA VAL A 53 -0.37 -16.30 -20.50
C VAL A 53 0.47 -17.56 -20.25
N SER A 54 1.77 -17.50 -20.55
CA SER A 54 2.69 -18.63 -20.36
C SER A 54 2.70 -19.14 -18.92
N ARG A 55 2.78 -18.22 -17.95
CA ARG A 55 2.77 -18.56 -16.52
C ARG A 55 1.45 -19.17 -16.06
N ILE A 56 0.32 -18.60 -16.50
CA ILE A 56 -1.00 -19.14 -16.15
C ILE A 56 -1.16 -20.54 -16.76
N GLU A 57 -0.83 -20.73 -18.03
CA GLU A 57 -0.99 -22.01 -18.73
C GLU A 57 -0.18 -23.13 -18.08
N GLN A 58 0.99 -22.82 -17.52
CA GLN A 58 1.78 -23.77 -16.76
C GLN A 58 1.04 -24.30 -15.52
N ASP A 59 0.27 -23.44 -14.85
CA ASP A 59 -0.36 -23.75 -13.55
C ASP A 59 -1.86 -24.10 -13.67
N LEU A 60 -2.47 -23.98 -14.87
CA LEU A 60 -3.90 -24.27 -15.10
C LEU A 60 -4.32 -25.67 -14.68
N ASN A 61 -3.47 -26.66 -14.96
CA ASN A 61 -3.74 -28.05 -14.61
C ASN A 61 -3.70 -28.27 -13.09
N GLU A 62 -2.78 -27.58 -12.38
CA GLU A 62 -2.65 -27.69 -10.93
C GLU A 62 -3.86 -27.08 -10.20
N VAL A 63 -4.46 -26.03 -10.75
CA VAL A 63 -5.63 -25.35 -10.16
C VAL A 63 -6.98 -25.90 -10.62
N GLY A 64 -7.00 -27.00 -11.38
CA GLY A 64 -8.23 -27.67 -11.80
C GLY A 64 -9.02 -26.94 -12.89
N LEU A 65 -8.34 -26.18 -13.77
CA LEU A 65 -8.95 -25.49 -14.91
C LEU A 65 -8.36 -25.97 -16.27
N PRO A 66 -8.34 -27.28 -16.58
CA PRO A 66 -7.68 -27.82 -17.77
C PRO A 66 -8.33 -27.39 -19.08
N ASP A 67 -9.64 -27.11 -19.06
CA ASP A 67 -10.41 -26.73 -20.26
C ASP A 67 -10.32 -25.24 -20.61
N GLN A 68 -9.64 -24.44 -19.77
CA GLN A 68 -9.48 -23.01 -19.96
C GLN A 68 -8.17 -22.69 -20.67
N THR A 69 -8.09 -21.50 -21.26
CA THR A 69 -6.84 -20.97 -21.83
C THR A 69 -6.36 -19.78 -21.01
N GLY A 70 -5.04 -19.57 -20.90
CA GLY A 70 -4.49 -18.44 -20.15
C GLY A 70 -4.98 -17.11 -20.71
N LEU A 71 -4.99 -16.98 -22.04
CA LEU A 71 -5.51 -15.80 -22.73
C LEU A 71 -7.02 -15.61 -22.51
N GLY A 72 -7.80 -16.69 -22.48
CA GLY A 72 -9.24 -16.66 -22.22
C GLY A 72 -9.55 -16.13 -20.81
N LEU A 73 -8.80 -16.61 -19.81
CA LEU A 73 -8.94 -16.13 -18.43
C LEU A 73 -8.56 -14.66 -18.29
N ILE A 74 -7.44 -14.22 -18.87
CA ILE A 74 -7.02 -12.81 -18.81
C ILE A 74 -8.09 -11.90 -19.40
N LYS A 75 -8.65 -12.27 -20.57
CA LYS A 75 -9.75 -11.51 -21.18
C LYS A 75 -11.01 -11.52 -20.30
N GLY A 76 -11.35 -12.65 -19.69
CA GLY A 76 -12.49 -12.77 -18.78
C GLY A 76 -12.32 -11.97 -17.48
N TRP A 77 -11.12 -11.92 -16.93
CA TRP A 77 -10.80 -11.12 -15.75
C TRP A 77 -10.80 -9.62 -16.08
N ALA A 78 -10.32 -9.24 -17.26
CA ALA A 78 -10.39 -7.86 -17.73
C ALA A 78 -11.83 -7.40 -17.95
N SER A 79 -12.68 -8.22 -18.58
CA SER A 79 -14.10 -7.89 -18.79
C SER A 79 -14.91 -7.86 -17.49
N SER A 80 -14.46 -8.59 -16.46
CA SER A 80 -15.09 -8.61 -15.13
C SER A 80 -14.58 -7.49 -14.22
N GLY A 81 -13.65 -6.64 -14.68
CA GLY A 81 -13.11 -5.53 -13.89
C GLY A 81 -12.06 -5.94 -12.85
N TRP A 82 -11.46 -7.13 -12.95
CA TRP A 82 -10.45 -7.62 -12.00
C TRP A 82 -9.01 -7.38 -12.47
N LEU A 83 -8.83 -7.16 -13.77
CA LEU A 83 -7.52 -7.00 -14.40
C LEU A 83 -7.51 -5.79 -15.32
N ASN A 84 -6.56 -4.89 -15.10
CA ASN A 84 -6.23 -3.80 -16.00
C ASN A 84 -5.33 -4.33 -17.12
N ARG A 85 -5.77 -4.11 -18.37
CA ARG A 85 -5.03 -4.44 -19.57
C ARG A 85 -4.73 -3.15 -20.32
N LEU A 86 -3.50 -2.67 -20.20
CA LEU A 86 -3.04 -1.42 -20.80
C LEU A 86 -2.10 -1.73 -21.96
N SER A 87 -2.29 -1.10 -23.12
CA SER A 87 -1.33 -1.20 -24.20
C SER A 87 -0.13 -0.28 -23.91
N ASP A 88 1.05 -0.87 -23.77
CA ASP A 88 2.30 -0.14 -23.56
C ASP A 88 2.85 0.28 -24.94
N GLY A 89 2.60 1.53 -25.31
CA GLY A 89 3.24 2.21 -26.44
C GLY A 89 2.35 2.62 -27.62
N THR A 90 2.72 3.73 -28.26
CA THR A 90 2.22 4.20 -29.56
C THR A 90 3.06 3.60 -30.69
N GLY A 91 2.63 2.45 -31.25
CA GLY A 91 3.28 1.81 -32.41
C GLY A 91 2.76 0.40 -32.70
N GLN A 92 3.16 -0.19 -33.84
CA GLN A 92 2.75 -1.53 -34.30
C GLN A 92 3.25 -2.71 -33.42
N ALA A 93 4.08 -2.44 -32.41
CA ALA A 93 4.62 -3.41 -31.46
C ALA A 93 4.17 -3.13 -30.01
N SER A 94 3.01 -2.51 -29.82
CA SER A 94 2.46 -2.26 -28.49
C SER A 94 2.20 -3.58 -27.77
N GLN A 95 2.84 -3.77 -26.62
CA GLN A 95 2.63 -4.96 -25.79
C GLN A 95 1.57 -4.64 -24.75
N ASN A 96 0.59 -5.53 -24.61
CA ASN A 96 -0.38 -5.39 -23.53
C ASN A 96 0.27 -5.76 -22.22
N VAL A 97 0.15 -4.87 -21.25
CA VAL A 97 0.64 -5.01 -19.89
C VAL A 97 -0.55 -5.23 -18.98
N CYS A 98 -0.44 -6.26 -18.15
CA CYS A 98 -1.48 -6.69 -17.23
C CYS A 98 -1.11 -6.32 -15.79
N SER A 99 -2.08 -5.81 -15.04
CA SER A 99 -1.98 -5.61 -13.60
C SER A 99 -3.35 -5.80 -12.95
N LEU A 100 -3.41 -6.21 -11.68
CA LEU A 100 -4.69 -6.28 -10.97
C LEU A 100 -5.34 -4.90 -10.82
N THR A 101 -6.66 -4.86 -10.72
CA THR A 101 -7.41 -3.68 -10.24
C THR A 101 -7.34 -3.57 -8.72
N GLU A 102 -7.72 -2.41 -8.18
CA GLU A 102 -7.72 -2.20 -6.72
C GLU A 102 -8.75 -3.09 -6.00
N ASP A 103 -9.91 -3.28 -6.63
CA ASP A 103 -10.96 -4.18 -6.13
C ASP A 103 -10.45 -5.62 -6.02
N ALA A 104 -9.79 -6.13 -7.07
CA ALA A 104 -9.21 -7.47 -7.05
C ALA A 104 -8.13 -7.61 -5.96
N ARG A 105 -7.25 -6.60 -5.79
CA ARG A 105 -6.25 -6.60 -4.71
C ARG A 105 -6.90 -6.62 -3.33
N SER A 106 -7.95 -5.83 -3.13
CA SER A 106 -8.69 -5.78 -1.87
C SER A 106 -9.32 -7.13 -1.52
N VAL A 107 -9.83 -7.86 -2.52
CA VAL A 107 -10.34 -9.24 -2.36
C VAL A 107 -9.23 -10.21 -1.97
N LEU A 108 -8.08 -10.17 -2.65
CA LEU A 108 -6.93 -11.03 -2.30
C LEU A 108 -6.46 -10.77 -0.86
N ALA A 109 -6.31 -9.50 -0.47
CA ALA A 109 -5.95 -9.12 0.90
C ALA A 109 -6.96 -9.66 1.92
N PHE A 110 -8.25 -9.58 1.63
CA PHE A 110 -9.29 -10.15 2.49
C PHE A 110 -9.22 -11.67 2.60
N LEU A 111 -9.01 -12.40 1.50
CA LEU A 111 -8.91 -13.86 1.52
C LEU A 111 -7.65 -14.35 2.25
N ARG A 112 -6.54 -13.60 2.15
CA ARG A 112 -5.34 -13.85 2.98
C ARG A 112 -5.62 -13.65 4.45
N ARG A 113 -6.38 -12.61 4.80
CA ARG A 113 -6.84 -12.40 6.18
C ARG A 113 -7.64 -13.60 6.66
N LEU A 114 -8.63 -14.08 5.89
CA LEU A 114 -9.41 -15.28 6.26
C LEU A 114 -8.53 -16.52 6.44
N ARG A 115 -7.63 -16.81 5.49
CA ARG A 115 -6.74 -17.98 5.54
C ARG A 115 -5.80 -17.97 6.76
N ARG A 116 -5.51 -16.79 7.29
CA ARG A 116 -4.62 -16.60 8.43
C ARG A 116 -5.36 -16.37 9.75
N ALA A 117 -6.61 -15.89 9.73
CA ALA A 117 -7.41 -15.66 10.94
C ALA A 117 -7.66 -16.94 11.74
N ASP A 118 -7.65 -18.10 11.07
CA ASP A 118 -7.67 -19.42 11.73
C ASP A 118 -6.45 -19.67 12.65
N ASN A 119 -5.38 -18.86 12.57
CA ASN A 119 -4.16 -18.99 13.38
C ASN A 119 -3.99 -17.91 14.46
N VAL A 120 -4.93 -16.97 14.65
CA VAL A 120 -4.72 -15.79 15.54
C VAL A 120 -5.34 -15.97 16.94
N ALA A 121 -6.03 -17.09 17.21
CA ALA A 121 -6.66 -17.36 18.50
C ALA A 121 -5.70 -18.05 19.48
N THR A 122 -4.60 -17.38 19.81
CA THR A 122 -3.59 -17.79 20.80
C THR A 122 -3.57 -16.81 21.97
N GLY A 123 -3.04 -17.25 23.13
CA GLY A 123 -3.05 -16.50 24.39
C GLY A 123 -2.50 -15.07 24.32
N GLY A 124 -1.58 -14.79 23.38
CA GLY A 124 -1.05 -13.45 23.11
C GLY A 124 -2.10 -12.40 22.69
N SER A 125 -3.21 -12.82 22.06
CA SER A 125 -4.26 -11.89 21.61
C SER A 125 -4.95 -11.18 22.78
N MET A 126 -5.24 -11.90 23.88
CA MET A 126 -5.87 -11.30 25.07
C MET A 126 -4.94 -10.32 25.79
N VAL A 127 -3.65 -10.63 25.88
CA VAL A 127 -2.63 -9.75 26.48
C VAL A 127 -2.47 -8.47 25.67
N SER A 128 -2.48 -8.57 24.34
CA SER A 128 -2.42 -7.42 23.42
C SER A 128 -3.67 -6.52 23.54
N ILE A 129 -4.86 -7.11 23.61
CA ILE A 129 -6.12 -6.37 23.81
C ILE A 129 -6.11 -5.63 25.15
N ALA A 130 -5.72 -6.31 26.24
CA ALA A 130 -5.65 -5.67 27.56
C ALA A 130 -4.65 -4.50 27.58
N SER A 131 -3.47 -4.69 26.97
CA SER A 131 -2.43 -3.65 26.87
C SER A 131 -2.88 -2.46 26.01
N GLY A 132 -3.55 -2.74 24.88
CA GLY A 132 -4.13 -1.71 24.01
C GLY A 132 -5.22 -0.90 24.70
N LEU A 133 -6.12 -1.56 25.43
CA LEU A 133 -7.16 -0.90 26.22
C LEU A 133 -6.56 -0.04 27.34
N LYS A 134 -5.55 -0.54 28.06
CA LYS A 134 -4.83 0.24 29.09
C LYS A 134 -4.23 1.51 28.47
N ARG A 135 -3.55 1.39 27.32
CA ARG A 135 -2.96 2.55 26.64
C ARG A 135 -4.01 3.60 26.24
N ILE A 136 -5.16 3.17 25.70
CA ILE A 136 -6.25 4.09 25.34
C ILE A 136 -6.82 4.75 26.59
N ALA A 137 -7.06 3.98 27.66
CA ALA A 137 -7.57 4.50 28.92
C ALA A 137 -6.62 5.56 29.52
N SER A 138 -5.31 5.29 29.57
CA SER A 138 -4.33 6.25 30.08
C SER A 138 -4.19 7.51 29.22
N GLN A 139 -4.46 7.45 27.91
CA GLN A 139 -4.46 8.63 27.02
C GLN A 139 -5.73 9.47 27.14
N LEU A 140 -6.84 8.85 27.56
CA LEU A 140 -8.12 9.52 27.80
C LEU A 140 -8.30 9.95 29.25
N ASP A 141 -7.41 9.52 30.15
CA ASP A 141 -7.45 9.93 31.55
C ASP A 141 -7.15 11.43 31.65
N GLY A 142 -7.99 12.13 32.40
CA GLY A 142 -7.88 13.57 32.66
C GLY A 142 -7.41 13.88 34.08
N ASP A 143 -7.24 12.87 34.94
CA ASP A 143 -6.81 13.05 36.33
C ASP A 143 -5.27 13.03 36.42
N PRO A 144 -4.62 14.17 36.73
CA PRO A 144 -3.17 14.27 36.75
C PRO A 144 -2.51 13.42 37.85
N GLU A 145 -3.20 13.13 38.96
CA GLU A 145 -2.62 12.29 40.02
C GLU A 145 -2.65 10.81 39.63
N ARG A 146 -3.69 10.35 38.95
CA ARG A 146 -3.73 8.99 38.39
C ARG A 146 -2.67 8.79 37.31
N ILE A 147 -2.52 9.76 36.41
CA ILE A 147 -1.46 9.74 35.39
C ILE A 147 -0.08 9.67 36.06
N ARG A 148 0.15 10.42 37.14
CA ARG A 148 1.43 10.38 37.87
C ARG A 148 1.68 9.00 38.45
N ILE A 149 0.72 8.42 39.16
CA ILE A 149 0.85 7.08 39.77
C ILE A 149 1.15 6.04 38.68
N ASP A 150 0.40 6.05 37.58
CA ASP A 150 0.62 5.14 36.44
C ASP A 150 2.03 5.27 35.84
N LEU A 151 2.58 6.49 35.78
CA LEU A 151 3.93 6.74 35.27
C LEU A 151 5.01 6.29 36.25
N GLU A 152 4.82 6.53 37.55
CA GLU A 152 5.74 6.09 38.60
C GLU A 152 5.84 4.56 38.63
N GLU A 153 4.71 3.85 38.54
CA GLU A 153 4.68 2.38 38.42
C GLU A 153 5.43 1.88 37.18
N GLN A 154 5.28 2.55 36.03
CA GLN A 154 6.00 2.21 34.79
C GLN A 154 7.51 2.44 34.93
N ILE A 155 7.93 3.54 35.55
CA ILE A 155 9.34 3.86 35.80
C ILE A 155 9.96 2.79 36.71
N GLU A 156 9.28 2.42 37.79
CA GLU A 156 9.77 1.39 38.71
C GLU A 156 9.92 0.02 38.02
N ALA A 157 8.94 -0.36 37.20
CA ALA A 157 9.01 -1.58 36.40
C ALA A 157 10.20 -1.56 35.41
N LEU A 158 10.47 -0.41 34.77
CA LEU A 158 11.61 -0.26 33.86
C LEU A 158 12.96 -0.32 34.60
N TYR A 159 13.06 0.25 35.80
CA TYR A 159 14.28 0.13 36.61
C TYR A 159 14.56 -1.32 37.00
N ARG A 160 13.54 -2.07 37.42
CA ARG A 160 13.68 -3.51 37.70
C ARG A 160 14.16 -4.29 36.48
N GLN A 161 13.63 -4.00 35.29
CA GLN A 161 14.10 -4.62 34.04
C GLN A 161 15.56 -4.28 33.73
N LEU A 162 15.98 -3.05 34.01
CA LEU A 162 17.38 -2.62 33.83
C LEU A 162 18.32 -3.36 34.78
N GLU A 163 17.92 -3.53 36.04
CA GLU A 163 18.68 -4.31 37.04
C GLU A 163 18.80 -5.77 36.63
N ASP A 164 17.71 -6.39 36.18
CA ASP A 164 17.73 -7.76 35.67
C ASP A 164 18.69 -7.90 34.47
N LEU A 165 18.67 -6.95 33.53
CA LEU A 165 19.58 -6.92 32.39
C LEU A 165 21.05 -6.74 32.83
N ALA A 166 21.30 -5.88 33.82
CA ALA A 166 22.65 -5.68 34.37
C ALA A 166 23.20 -6.94 35.06
N GLU A 167 22.31 -7.74 35.65
CA GLU A 167 22.63 -9.05 36.23
C GLU A 167 22.65 -10.19 35.19
N GLY A 168 22.45 -9.88 33.90
CA GLY A 168 22.44 -10.85 32.80
C GLY A 168 21.18 -11.72 32.75
N ARG A 169 20.15 -11.40 33.55
CA ARG A 169 18.85 -12.06 33.52
C ARG A 169 18.00 -11.44 32.42
N ARG A 170 17.84 -12.16 31.31
CA ARG A 170 16.84 -11.83 30.30
C ARG A 170 15.80 -12.95 30.25
N PRO A 171 14.53 -12.68 30.60
CA PRO A 171 13.46 -13.66 30.41
C PRO A 171 13.45 -14.12 28.95
N GLU A 172 13.34 -15.44 28.74
CA GLU A 172 13.30 -15.99 27.39
C GLU A 172 12.04 -15.48 26.68
N PRO A 173 12.17 -14.89 25.48
CA PRO A 173 11.03 -14.32 24.78
C PRO A 173 10.04 -15.42 24.40
N ASN A 174 8.74 -15.19 24.63
CA ASN A 174 7.71 -16.07 24.11
C ASN A 174 7.54 -15.84 22.60
N LEU A 175 8.22 -16.66 21.80
CA LEU A 175 8.22 -16.53 20.34
C LEU A 175 6.83 -16.72 19.72
N VAL A 176 5.93 -17.46 20.37
CA VAL A 176 4.55 -17.64 19.89
C VAL A 176 3.79 -16.32 19.97
N ASP A 177 3.77 -15.69 21.15
CA ASP A 177 3.09 -14.40 21.35
C ASP A 177 3.68 -13.30 20.46
N LEU A 178 5.01 -13.27 20.32
CA LEU A 178 5.71 -12.31 19.45
C LEU A 178 5.41 -12.55 17.96
N ALA A 179 5.23 -13.81 17.53
CA ALA A 179 4.82 -14.11 16.17
C ALA A 179 3.38 -13.65 15.90
N ASP A 180 2.48 -13.77 16.86
CA ASP A 180 1.10 -13.29 16.73
C ASP A 180 1.01 -11.77 16.72
N GLU A 181 1.77 -11.09 17.59
CA GLU A 181 1.91 -9.64 17.56
C GLU A 181 2.53 -9.16 16.24
N GLY A 182 3.57 -9.84 15.77
CA GLY A 182 4.18 -9.58 14.47
C GLY A 182 3.18 -9.72 13.32
N ARG A 183 2.35 -10.77 13.31
CA ARG A 183 1.27 -10.91 12.31
C ARG A 183 0.25 -9.78 12.41
N ALA A 184 -0.15 -9.38 13.62
CA ALA A 184 -1.08 -8.27 13.84
C ALA A 184 -0.54 -6.94 13.28
N ILE A 185 0.73 -6.62 13.58
CA ILE A 185 1.42 -5.44 13.04
C ILE A 185 1.47 -5.50 11.51
N ALA A 186 1.68 -6.68 10.93
CA ALA A 186 1.71 -6.83 9.48
C ALA A 186 0.39 -6.50 8.79
N TYR A 187 -0.74 -6.89 9.39
CA TYR A 187 -2.04 -6.47 8.87
C TYR A 187 -2.26 -4.98 8.96
N GLN A 188 -1.83 -4.35 10.05
CA GLN A 188 -1.93 -2.90 10.21
C GLN A 188 -1.09 -2.19 9.15
N MET A 189 0.11 -2.69 8.85
CA MET A 189 0.97 -2.14 7.79
C MET A 189 0.35 -2.30 6.39
N GLU A 190 -0.24 -3.46 6.08
CA GLU A 190 -0.95 -3.67 4.81
C GLU A 190 -2.10 -2.67 4.65
N GLN A 191 -2.89 -2.45 5.70
CA GLN A 191 -3.97 -1.46 5.69
C GLN A 191 -3.44 -0.04 5.46
N VAL A 192 -2.35 0.34 6.14
CA VAL A 192 -1.72 1.67 5.94
C VAL A 192 -1.27 1.85 4.50
N ILE A 193 -0.71 0.82 3.87
CA ILE A 193 -0.31 0.87 2.45
C ILE A 193 -1.53 1.05 1.55
N THR A 194 -2.60 0.27 1.75
CA THR A 194 -3.85 0.41 1.00
C THR A 194 -4.43 1.82 1.14
N ASP A 195 -4.47 2.37 2.35
CA ASP A 195 -4.97 3.73 2.60
C ASP A 195 -4.12 4.77 1.85
N ILE A 196 -2.79 4.62 1.82
CA ILE A 196 -1.88 5.50 1.07
C ILE A 196 -2.12 5.41 -0.43
N LEU A 197 -2.29 4.20 -0.97
CA LEU A 197 -2.58 4.00 -2.40
C LEU A 197 -3.93 4.60 -2.79
N ARG A 198 -4.96 4.41 -1.96
CA ARG A 198 -6.27 5.02 -2.17
C ARG A 198 -6.18 6.55 -2.14
N TYR A 199 -5.47 7.11 -1.16
CA TYR A 199 -5.25 8.56 -1.06
C TYR A 199 -4.54 9.12 -2.30
N GLY A 200 -3.52 8.42 -2.80
CA GLY A 200 -2.83 8.77 -4.05
C GLY A 200 -3.73 8.64 -5.29
N GLY A 201 -4.61 7.64 -5.33
CA GLY A 201 -5.61 7.45 -6.38
C GLY A 201 -6.60 8.62 -6.44
N MET A 202 -7.19 8.98 -5.30
CA MET A 202 -8.09 10.13 -5.18
C MET A 202 -7.39 11.44 -5.59
N GLN A 203 -6.14 11.65 -5.18
CA GLN A 203 -5.35 12.81 -5.63
C GLN A 203 -5.18 12.85 -7.15
N ASN A 204 -4.86 11.70 -7.76
CA ASN A 204 -4.67 11.61 -9.19
C ASN A 204 -5.97 11.85 -9.96
N GLU A 205 -7.10 11.29 -9.49
CA GLU A 205 -8.42 11.50 -10.09
C GLU A 205 -8.83 12.97 -10.08
N ILE A 206 -8.70 13.65 -8.93
CA ILE A 206 -8.99 15.09 -8.80
C ILE A 206 -8.12 15.91 -9.77
N THR A 207 -6.84 15.54 -9.88
CA THR A 207 -5.89 16.25 -10.76
C THR A 207 -6.17 15.99 -12.24
N THR A 208 -6.48 14.75 -12.61
CA THR A 208 -6.80 14.34 -13.98
C THR A 208 -8.13 14.95 -14.44
N ALA A 209 -9.15 15.00 -13.59
CA ALA A 209 -10.44 15.61 -13.88
C ALA A 209 -10.33 17.10 -14.27
N LEU A 210 -9.28 17.80 -13.82
CA LEU A 210 -9.00 19.17 -14.26
C LEU A 210 -8.47 19.22 -15.70
N ILE A 211 -7.56 18.30 -16.02
CA ILE A 211 -6.79 18.25 -17.27
C ILE A 211 -7.64 17.67 -18.41
N GLU A 212 -8.46 16.67 -18.11
CA GLU A 212 -9.30 15.95 -19.07
C GLU A 212 -10.69 16.57 -19.14
N GLY A 213 -10.86 17.56 -20.02
CA GLY A 213 -12.20 17.87 -20.50
C GLY A 213 -12.16 18.81 -21.69
N PRO A 214 -13.10 18.68 -22.63
CA PRO A 214 -13.11 19.43 -23.87
C PRO A 214 -13.16 20.94 -23.60
N GLU A 215 -12.56 21.73 -24.51
CA GLU A 215 -12.54 23.21 -24.49
C GLU A 215 -13.93 23.81 -24.78
N ASP A 216 -14.96 23.34 -24.08
CA ASP A 216 -16.34 23.70 -24.37
C ASP A 216 -16.82 24.73 -23.33
N SER A 217 -16.41 25.98 -23.51
CA SER A 217 -16.88 27.21 -22.82
C SER A 217 -16.30 27.55 -21.42
N ASP A 218 -16.20 28.86 -21.16
CA ASP A 218 -15.82 29.46 -19.87
C ASP A 218 -16.69 28.97 -18.68
N THR A 219 -17.96 28.67 -18.92
CA THR A 219 -18.88 28.18 -17.88
C THR A 219 -18.51 26.77 -17.44
N ALA A 220 -18.21 25.87 -18.39
CA ALA A 220 -17.77 24.51 -18.07
C ALA A 220 -16.43 24.50 -17.32
N PHE A 221 -15.52 25.43 -17.64
CA PHE A 221 -14.27 25.61 -16.90
C PHE A 221 -14.49 26.07 -15.45
N ARG A 222 -15.39 27.04 -15.23
CA ARG A 222 -15.73 27.52 -13.87
C ARG A 222 -16.37 26.44 -13.01
N ASP A 223 -17.28 25.66 -13.58
CA ASP A 223 -17.94 24.56 -12.86
C ASP A 223 -16.92 23.45 -12.50
N ARG A 224 -16.01 23.12 -13.42
CA ARG A 224 -14.91 22.16 -13.17
C ARG A 224 -13.97 22.65 -12.08
N SER A 225 -13.61 23.94 -12.10
CA SER A 225 -12.79 24.57 -11.06
C SER A 225 -13.45 24.49 -9.69
N ARG A 226 -14.78 24.74 -9.62
CA ARG A 226 -15.54 24.65 -8.36
C ARG A 226 -15.62 23.22 -7.82
N ARG A 227 -15.83 22.24 -8.69
CA ARG A 227 -15.80 20.81 -8.32
C ARG A 227 -14.43 20.42 -7.77
N LEU A 228 -13.34 20.83 -8.42
CA LEU A 228 -11.98 20.53 -7.94
C LEU A 228 -11.71 21.03 -6.52
N PHE A 229 -12.12 22.26 -6.18
CA PHE A 229 -11.94 22.75 -4.81
C PHE A 229 -12.75 21.92 -3.80
N THR A 230 -13.98 21.53 -4.17
CA THR A 230 -14.85 20.68 -3.34
C THR A 230 -14.23 19.30 -3.14
N ASP A 231 -13.70 18.69 -4.20
CA ASP A 231 -13.08 17.37 -4.14
C ASP A 231 -11.77 17.40 -3.35
N TYR A 232 -11.01 18.49 -3.43
CA TYR A 232 -9.79 18.67 -2.63
C TYR A 232 -10.11 18.89 -1.14
N GLU A 233 -11.19 19.58 -0.80
CA GLU A 233 -11.68 19.67 0.59
C GLU A 233 -12.10 18.30 1.11
N ALA A 234 -12.86 17.53 0.34
CA ALA A 234 -13.25 16.15 0.70
C ALA A 234 -12.03 15.23 0.89
N LEU A 235 -11.01 15.36 0.03
CA LEU A 235 -9.75 14.66 0.19
C LEU A 235 -9.03 15.06 1.49
N LEU A 236 -9.04 16.35 1.86
CA LEU A 236 -8.41 16.84 3.07
C LEU A 236 -9.12 16.35 4.34
N ASP A 237 -10.43 16.13 4.29
CA ASP A 237 -11.19 15.57 5.42
C ASP A 237 -11.23 14.03 5.43
N SER A 238 -10.64 13.37 4.43
CA SER A 238 -10.57 11.92 4.36
C SER A 238 -9.79 11.31 5.53
N ARG A 239 -10.23 10.14 5.98
CA ARG A 239 -9.53 9.36 7.02
C ARG A 239 -8.14 8.94 6.55
N GLU A 240 -7.99 8.62 5.27
CA GLU A 240 -6.75 8.17 4.63
C GLU A 240 -5.64 9.23 4.70
N ARG A 241 -5.98 10.53 4.79
CA ARG A 241 -5.01 11.62 4.99
C ARG A 241 -4.16 11.42 6.23
N ALA A 242 -4.74 10.90 7.32
CA ALA A 242 -4.01 10.69 8.57
C ALA A 242 -2.89 9.66 8.39
N SER A 243 -3.21 8.52 7.75
CA SER A 243 -2.26 7.47 7.39
C SER A 243 -1.17 8.02 6.45
N TYR A 244 -1.54 8.76 5.41
CA TYR A 244 -0.61 9.37 4.47
C TYR A 244 0.33 10.39 5.13
N THR A 245 -0.19 11.25 6.01
CA THR A 245 0.61 12.28 6.71
C THR A 245 1.56 11.65 7.72
N ALA A 246 1.11 10.65 8.48
CA ALA A 246 1.95 9.94 9.43
C ALA A 246 3.10 9.20 8.70
N PHE A 247 2.79 8.52 7.60
CA PHE A 247 3.77 7.84 6.77
C PHE A 247 4.79 8.81 6.18
N THR A 248 4.36 9.90 5.56
CA THR A 248 5.28 10.87 4.95
C THR A 248 6.22 11.51 5.97
N ARG A 249 5.72 11.86 7.18
CA ARG A 249 6.58 12.34 8.28
C ARG A 249 7.61 11.30 8.71
N MET A 250 7.19 10.05 8.86
CA MET A 250 8.05 8.95 9.25
C MET A 250 9.13 8.68 8.20
N VAL A 251 8.75 8.63 6.92
CA VAL A 251 9.66 8.41 5.79
C VAL A 251 10.54 9.62 5.51
N GLN A 252 10.26 10.82 6.01
CA GLN A 252 11.16 11.97 5.88
C GLN A 252 12.30 11.94 6.90
N ASP A 253 12.10 11.31 8.06
CA ASP A 253 13.09 11.22 9.15
C ASP A 253 14.09 10.05 8.93
N PRO A 254 15.38 10.32 8.64
CA PRO A 254 16.36 9.28 8.34
C PRO A 254 16.63 8.34 9.51
N ASP A 255 16.61 8.84 10.75
CA ASP A 255 16.91 8.04 11.93
C ASP A 255 15.74 7.08 12.22
N ARG A 256 14.51 7.56 12.09
CA ARG A 256 13.31 6.70 12.21
C ARG A 256 13.28 5.62 11.14
N ARG A 257 13.64 5.95 9.88
CA ARG A 257 13.74 4.96 8.80
C ARG A 257 14.79 3.89 9.11
N ALA A 258 15.96 4.30 9.58
CA ALA A 258 17.04 3.37 9.91
C ALA A 258 16.67 2.44 11.07
N ARG A 259 16.04 2.98 12.13
CA ARG A 259 15.53 2.19 13.26
C ARG A 259 14.48 1.18 12.81
N LEU A 260 13.45 1.62 12.07
CA LEU A 260 12.42 0.70 11.56
C LEU A 260 13.03 -0.45 10.75
N ARG A 261 14.00 -0.16 9.88
CA ARG A 261 14.67 -1.20 9.10
C ARG A 261 15.41 -2.20 9.99
N SER A 262 16.12 -1.72 11.01
CA SER A 262 16.81 -2.57 11.97
C SER A 262 15.85 -3.46 12.76
N ASP A 263 14.72 -2.89 13.20
CA ASP A 263 13.69 -3.61 13.95
C ASP A 263 13.05 -4.70 13.08
N ILE A 264 12.70 -4.39 11.82
CA ILE A 264 12.18 -5.36 10.85
C ILE A 264 13.17 -6.50 10.63
N THR A 265 14.46 -6.20 10.43
CA THR A 265 15.48 -7.24 10.27
C THR A 265 15.54 -8.15 11.50
N THR A 266 15.55 -7.57 12.70
CA THR A 266 15.60 -8.33 13.96
C THR A 266 14.40 -9.27 14.08
N VAL A 267 13.19 -8.80 13.78
CA VAL A 267 11.97 -9.61 13.86
C VAL A 267 11.98 -10.73 12.81
N VAL A 268 12.36 -10.44 11.56
CA VAL A 268 12.41 -11.44 10.48
C VAL A 268 13.47 -12.51 10.74
N GLU A 269 14.62 -12.14 11.30
CA GLU A 269 15.67 -13.11 11.65
C GLU A 269 15.31 -13.96 12.88
N SER A 270 14.58 -13.38 13.84
CA SER A 270 14.26 -14.04 15.12
C SER A 270 12.97 -14.87 15.08
N LEU A 271 12.08 -14.64 14.11
CA LEU A 271 10.78 -15.32 13.99
C LEU A 271 10.66 -16.02 12.62
N PRO A 272 11.24 -17.22 12.44
CA PRO A 272 11.22 -17.94 11.17
C PRO A 272 9.81 -18.42 10.75
N ASP A 273 8.88 -18.55 11.70
CA ASP A 273 7.48 -18.94 11.46
C ASP A 273 6.56 -17.76 11.13
N LEU A 274 7.12 -16.55 10.99
CA LEU A 274 6.40 -15.43 10.40
C LEU A 274 6.20 -15.75 8.91
N ASP A 275 4.94 -15.87 8.46
CA ASP A 275 4.59 -16.18 7.07
C ASP A 275 5.45 -15.36 6.09
N ALA A 276 6.06 -16.03 5.11
CA ALA A 276 6.90 -15.41 4.09
C ALA A 276 6.19 -14.23 3.38
N ALA A 277 4.86 -14.23 3.30
CA ALA A 277 4.08 -13.11 2.79
C ALA A 277 4.01 -11.90 3.76
N CYS A 278 4.02 -12.10 5.08
CA CYS A 278 4.20 -11.00 6.06
C CYS A 278 5.59 -10.38 5.92
N ALA A 279 6.63 -11.21 5.89
CA ALA A 279 8.02 -10.74 5.75
C ALA A 279 8.21 -9.93 4.45
N ARG A 280 7.58 -10.35 3.34
CA ARG A 280 7.59 -9.60 2.07
C ARG A 280 6.88 -8.25 2.16
N SER A 281 5.71 -8.17 2.81
CA SER A 281 4.97 -6.91 3.01
C SER A 281 5.81 -5.86 3.76
N TRP A 282 6.56 -6.30 4.78
CA TRP A 282 7.40 -5.40 5.57
C TRP A 282 8.61 -4.91 4.80
N CYS A 283 9.26 -5.81 4.08
CA CYS A 283 10.39 -5.46 3.24
C CYS A 283 10.01 -4.52 2.09
N SER A 284 8.83 -4.64 1.47
CA SER A 284 8.41 -3.72 0.40
C SER A 284 8.17 -2.30 0.95
N SER A 285 7.64 -2.18 2.16
CA SER A 285 7.39 -0.88 2.81
C SER A 285 8.66 -0.15 3.27
N SER A 286 9.70 -0.89 3.69
CA SER A 286 10.98 -0.31 4.16
C SER A 286 11.88 0.20 3.03
N HIS A 287 11.63 -0.21 1.79
CA HIS A 287 12.37 0.22 0.59
C HIS A 287 11.71 1.40 -0.13
N GLY A 288 10.77 2.10 0.50
CA GLY A 288 9.96 3.20 -0.06
C GLY A 288 10.65 3.99 -1.17
N SER A 289 10.32 3.66 -2.42
CA SER A 289 10.76 4.39 -3.61
C SER A 289 9.53 5.10 -4.19
N PRO A 290 9.33 6.40 -3.93
CA PRO A 290 8.32 7.19 -4.61
C PRO A 290 8.88 7.60 -5.97
N SER A 291 8.96 6.65 -6.91
CA SER A 291 9.54 6.88 -8.24
C SER A 291 8.48 6.75 -9.32
N ARG A 292 7.56 7.71 -9.38
CA ARG A 292 6.90 8.08 -10.64
C ARG A 292 7.20 9.54 -10.93
N SER A 293 8.33 9.77 -11.60
CA SER A 293 8.52 11.02 -12.34
C SER A 293 7.56 11.00 -13.53
N VAL A 294 6.48 11.77 -13.44
CA VAL A 294 5.69 12.15 -14.62
C VAL A 294 6.61 12.96 -15.53
N ARG A 295 7.09 12.34 -16.61
CA ARG A 295 7.81 13.06 -17.68
C ARG A 295 6.77 13.77 -18.53
N TYR A 296 6.62 15.07 -18.32
CA TYR A 296 5.95 15.95 -19.27
C TYR A 296 6.87 16.13 -20.50
N SER A 297 6.53 15.50 -21.62
CA SER A 297 7.14 15.84 -22.91
C SER A 297 6.43 17.07 -23.48
N GLY A 298 6.87 18.26 -23.07
CA GLY A 298 6.49 19.50 -23.74
C GLY A 298 7.21 19.59 -25.08
N SER A 299 6.51 19.23 -26.15
CA SER A 299 6.92 19.51 -27.54
C SER A 299 6.89 21.02 -27.78
N SER A 300 8.06 21.65 -27.69
CA SER A 300 8.30 23.05 -28.05
C SER A 300 8.24 23.23 -29.56
N ASN A 301 7.10 23.69 -30.06
CA ASN A 301 6.99 24.19 -31.43
C ASN A 301 7.33 25.68 -31.43
N ALA A 302 8.51 26.02 -31.94
CA ALA A 302 8.95 27.38 -32.16
C ALA A 302 8.22 27.97 -33.36
N ALA A 303 7.36 28.96 -33.14
CA ALA A 303 6.84 29.83 -34.19
C ALA A 303 7.24 31.28 -33.92
N ARG A 304 7.98 31.83 -34.87
CA ARG A 304 8.42 33.22 -34.99
C ARG A 304 7.22 34.17 -35.15
N GLY A 305 7.38 35.38 -34.61
CA GLY A 305 6.94 36.61 -35.30
C GLY A 305 6.05 37.55 -34.50
N GLY A 306 6.43 38.83 -34.49
CA GLY A 306 5.46 39.93 -34.48
C GLY A 306 5.49 40.88 -33.28
N SER A 307 6.30 41.93 -33.39
CA SER A 307 6.28 43.15 -32.58
C SER A 307 5.03 44.02 -32.80
N ASN A 308 4.52 44.64 -31.73
CA ASN A 308 3.85 45.96 -31.60
C ASN A 308 3.02 45.89 -30.30
N GLY A 309 2.92 46.85 -29.38
CA GLY A 309 3.24 48.26 -29.30
C GLY A 309 2.20 48.87 -28.33
N SER A 310 2.64 49.82 -27.49
CA SER A 310 1.85 50.80 -26.71
C SER A 310 1.01 50.40 -25.46
N SER A 311 1.44 50.98 -24.33
CA SER A 311 0.66 51.80 -23.38
C SER A 311 -0.06 51.18 -22.17
N ARG A 312 0.51 51.53 -21.00
CA ARG A 312 0.03 51.52 -19.59
C ARG A 312 -1.33 52.24 -19.39
N PRO A 313 -2.07 52.06 -18.25
CA PRO A 313 -1.58 52.31 -16.88
C PRO A 313 -2.05 51.37 -15.75
N ALA A 314 -1.33 51.45 -14.62
CA ALA A 314 -1.65 50.89 -13.28
C ALA A 314 -2.40 51.96 -12.43
N PRO A 315 -2.77 51.78 -11.14
CA PRO A 315 -2.61 50.66 -10.16
C PRO A 315 -3.99 50.42 -9.39
N PRO A 316 -4.16 49.99 -8.10
CA PRO A 316 -3.25 49.90 -6.95
C PRO A 316 -3.04 48.51 -6.32
N SER A 317 -1.87 48.42 -5.71
CA SER A 317 -1.34 47.43 -4.79
C SER A 317 -2.18 47.20 -3.52
N ARG A 318 -2.38 45.93 -3.14
CA ARG A 318 -2.23 45.47 -1.76
C ARG A 318 -1.50 44.11 -1.72
N HIS A 319 -0.39 44.11 -1.00
CA HIS A 319 0.46 42.97 -0.69
C HIS A 319 -0.13 42.11 0.42
N ALA A 320 0.04 40.78 0.30
CA ALA A 320 0.63 39.89 1.31
C ALA A 320 0.70 38.47 0.69
N ALA A 321 1.72 38.17 -0.14
CA ALA A 321 3.00 37.58 0.26
C ALA A 321 2.88 36.10 0.72
N TRP A 322 2.87 35.19 -0.27
CA TRP A 322 3.27 33.79 -0.10
C TRP A 322 4.80 33.70 -0.21
N PRO A 323 5.53 33.06 0.72
CA PRO A 323 6.96 32.87 0.55
C PRO A 323 7.22 31.69 -0.39
N ALA A 324 7.66 31.99 -1.61
CA ALA A 324 8.41 31.04 -2.42
C ALA A 324 9.79 30.82 -1.78
N ARG A 325 10.08 29.59 -1.35
CA ARG A 325 11.46 29.10 -1.23
C ARG A 325 11.64 27.92 -2.15
N SER A 326 12.21 28.23 -3.31
CA SER A 326 12.98 27.32 -4.13
C SER A 326 14.23 26.90 -3.37
N THR A 327 14.34 25.62 -3.05
CA THR A 327 15.63 24.99 -2.74
C THR A 327 15.55 23.55 -3.20
N THR A 328 15.91 23.32 -4.45
CA THR A 328 16.25 22.00 -4.97
C THR A 328 17.62 21.60 -4.43
N PRO A 329 17.78 20.46 -3.74
CA PRO A 329 19.05 19.75 -3.71
C PRO A 329 19.05 18.70 -4.81
N SER A 330 19.98 18.83 -5.75
CA SER A 330 20.41 17.76 -6.64
C SER A 330 20.97 16.63 -5.79
N VAL A 331 20.33 15.45 -5.80
CA VAL A 331 20.88 14.24 -5.18
C VAL A 331 21.53 13.39 -6.27
N LEU A 332 22.86 13.31 -6.17
CA LEU A 332 23.74 12.35 -6.82
C LEU A 332 23.19 10.92 -6.67
N GLY A 333 23.23 10.14 -7.74
CA GLY A 333 22.79 8.74 -7.75
C GLY A 333 23.58 7.85 -6.78
N MET A 334 22.86 7.15 -5.91
CA MET A 334 23.34 5.96 -5.21
C MET A 334 22.72 4.74 -5.87
N ARG A 335 23.57 3.92 -6.51
CA ARG A 335 23.23 2.54 -6.88
C ARG A 335 23.28 1.71 -5.60
N CYS A 336 22.17 1.08 -5.24
CA CYS A 336 22.13 -0.01 -4.26
C CYS A 336 21.21 -1.11 -4.82
N CYS A 337 21.75 -1.90 -5.74
CA CYS A 337 21.31 -3.28 -5.94
C CYS A 337 22.50 -4.15 -5.55
N ASP A 338 22.49 -4.70 -4.33
CA ASP A 338 23.33 -5.84 -4.00
C ASP A 338 22.51 -7.11 -4.28
N SER A 339 22.85 -7.73 -5.40
CA SER A 339 22.15 -8.85 -6.04
C SER A 339 22.48 -10.20 -5.40
N ARG A 340 22.23 -10.36 -4.09
CA ARG A 340 22.52 -11.61 -3.36
C ARG A 340 21.32 -12.44 -2.91
N TRP A 341 20.11 -12.03 -3.24
CA TRP A 341 18.89 -12.72 -2.81
C TRP A 341 18.15 -13.39 -3.98
N SER A 342 18.89 -14.10 -4.82
CA SER A 342 18.31 -14.92 -5.89
C SER A 342 19.15 -16.18 -6.10
N THR A 343 19.04 -17.16 -5.21
CA THR A 343 19.41 -18.54 -5.57
C THR A 343 18.53 -19.54 -4.81
N PRO A 344 17.73 -20.38 -5.50
CA PRO A 344 17.04 -21.47 -4.85
C PRO A 344 18.03 -22.63 -4.63
N LEU A 345 18.09 -23.11 -3.39
CA LEU A 345 18.75 -24.35 -3.01
C LEU A 345 18.18 -25.52 -3.83
N ARG A 346 18.99 -26.09 -4.73
CA ARG A 346 18.84 -27.48 -5.19
C ARG A 346 20.02 -28.26 -4.66
N GLY A 347 19.73 -29.25 -3.81
CA GLY A 347 20.73 -30.09 -3.16
C GLY A 347 21.41 -31.08 -4.10
N LEU A 348 22.50 -31.68 -3.61
CA LEU A 348 22.85 -33.07 -3.83
C LEU A 348 24.02 -33.50 -2.93
N SER A 349 23.74 -34.58 -2.18
CA SER A 349 24.60 -35.70 -1.85
C SER A 349 25.79 -35.53 -0.90
N CYS A 350 25.67 -36.29 0.20
CA CYS A 350 26.76 -36.91 0.95
C CYS A 350 27.88 -37.45 0.05
N ARG A 351 29.14 -37.22 0.46
CA ARG A 351 30.22 -38.21 0.35
C ARG A 351 31.22 -38.01 1.49
N LEU A 352 31.27 -39.01 2.35
CA LEU A 352 32.32 -39.29 3.32
C LEU A 352 33.66 -39.62 2.63
N GLY A 353 34.76 -39.28 3.30
CA GLY A 353 36.14 -39.69 3.00
C GLY A 353 37.03 -38.46 2.80
N GLY A 354 38.05 -38.15 3.59
CA GLY A 354 38.89 -38.98 4.45
C GLY A 354 40.33 -38.89 3.94
N ARG A 355 41.25 -38.44 4.81
CA ARG A 355 42.72 -38.32 4.65
C ARG A 355 43.17 -37.13 3.77
N ARG A 356 44.23 -36.40 4.10
CA ARG A 356 45.34 -36.59 5.06
C ARG A 356 45.89 -35.23 5.47
#